data_AF-A0A9D7WHC8-F1
#
_entry.id   AF-A0A9D7WHC8-F1
#
_cell.length_a   1.000
_cell.length_b   1.000
_cell.length_c   1.000
_cell.angle_alpha   90.00
_cell.angle_beta   90.00
_cell.angle_gamma   90.00
#
_symmetry.space_group_name_H-M   'P 1'
#
loop_
_entity.id
_entity.type
_entity.pdbx_description
1 polymer ?
#
loop_
_entity_poly.entity_id
_entity_poly.type
_entity_poly.pdbx_seq_one_letter_code
_entity_poly.pdbx_strand_id
1 'polypeptide(L)'
;MTKIKPRVKVPSKASVGEMLEIKALISHPMHTGRAKDKQGNKIPRKIINKFSASFDGQDVFSANFEPAVSANPYIAFPFKATKSGEFKFTWVEDGGAEFTATKTMTVS
;
A
#
# COMPACT_ATOMS: atom_id res chain seq x y z
N MET A 1 1.51 -7.15 -19.69
CA MET A 1 1.34 -7.42 -18.24
C MET A 1 1.46 -6.13 -17.48
N THR A 2 0.56 -5.84 -16.54
CA THR A 2 0.62 -4.61 -15.72
C THR A 2 1.91 -4.61 -14.91
N LYS A 3 2.74 -3.58 -15.07
CA LYS A 3 3.94 -3.41 -14.25
C LYS A 3 3.52 -3.11 -12.81
N ILE A 4 3.81 -4.04 -11.89
CA ILE A 4 3.54 -3.84 -10.47
C ILE A 4 4.46 -2.74 -9.96
N LYS A 5 3.87 -1.64 -9.47
CA LYS A 5 4.61 -0.44 -9.06
C LYS A 5 3.91 0.25 -7.89
N PRO A 6 4.56 0.35 -6.72
CA PRO A 6 4.12 1.21 -5.62
C PRO A 6 4.15 2.70 -5.98
N ARG A 7 3.18 3.44 -5.45
CA ARG A 7 3.05 4.90 -5.55
C ARG A 7 2.57 5.42 -4.20
N VAL A 8 3.37 6.25 -3.56
CA VAL A 8 3.06 6.82 -2.25
C VAL A 8 3.09 8.34 -2.31
N LYS A 9 2.17 8.98 -1.60
CA LYS A 9 2.14 10.43 -1.41
C LYS A 9 2.18 10.69 0.10
N VAL A 10 3.33 11.20 0.52
CA VAL A 10 3.61 11.71 1.87
C VAL A 10 4.03 13.17 1.68
N PRO A 11 3.45 14.12 2.41
CA PRO A 11 3.96 15.49 2.47
C PRO A 11 5.44 15.50 2.86
N SER A 12 6.30 16.18 2.10
CA SER A 12 7.73 16.24 2.41
C SER A 12 8.05 17.14 3.60
N LYS A 13 7.15 18.07 3.93
CA LYS A 13 7.22 18.98 5.08
C LYS A 13 5.90 18.96 5.82
N ALA A 14 5.97 19.07 7.14
CA ALA A 14 4.80 19.20 8.02
C ALA A 14 5.15 20.00 9.27
N SER A 15 4.15 20.63 9.88
CA SER A 15 4.33 21.28 11.19
C SER A 15 4.17 20.28 12.34
N VAL A 16 4.79 20.59 13.48
CA VAL A 16 4.64 19.77 14.69
C VAL A 16 3.17 19.72 15.10
N GLY A 17 2.63 18.50 15.20
CA GLY A 17 1.25 18.23 15.56
C GLY A 17 0.26 18.27 14.41
N GLU A 18 0.70 18.57 13.19
CA GLU A 18 -0.15 18.59 11.99
C GLU A 18 -0.71 17.19 11.68
N MET A 19 -1.99 17.14 11.31
CA MET A 19 -2.64 15.92 10.84
C MET A 19 -2.52 15.82 9.33
N LEU A 20 -1.78 14.83 8.85
CA LEU A 20 -1.54 14.58 7.43
C LEU A 20 -2.37 13.41 6.93
N GLU A 21 -2.78 13.47 5.67
CA GLU A 21 -3.36 12.32 4.97
C GLU A 21 -2.28 11.60 4.16
N ILE A 22 -1.90 10.40 4.60
CA ILE A 22 -0.93 9.55 3.92
C ILE A 22 -1.66 8.70 2.89
N LYS A 23 -1.18 8.70 1.64
CA LYS A 23 -1.81 7.95 0.54
C LYS A 23 -0.85 6.93 -0.03
N ALA A 24 -1.30 5.69 -0.15
CA ALA A 24 -0.51 4.58 -0.64
C ALA A 24 -1.32 3.81 -1.70
N LEU A 25 -0.71 3.58 -2.86
CA LEU A 25 -1.31 2.87 -3.98
C LEU A 25 -0.31 1.89 -4.57
N ILE A 26 -0.76 0.71 -4.98
CA ILE A 26 0.07 -0.21 -5.77
C ILE A 26 -0.66 -0.61 -7.05
N SER A 27 0.01 -0.52 -8.20
CA SER A 27 -0.55 -1.03 -9.46
C SER A 27 -0.59 -2.56 -9.39
N HIS A 28 -1.79 -3.16 -9.34
CA HIS A 28 -1.94 -4.60 -9.17
C HIS A 28 -3.32 -5.07 -9.68
N PRO A 29 -3.43 -6.19 -10.43
CA PRO A 29 -4.69 -6.62 -11.04
C PRO A 29 -5.72 -7.16 -10.03
N MET A 30 -5.29 -7.61 -8.84
CA MET A 30 -6.15 -8.17 -7.79
C MET A 30 -7.06 -9.30 -8.31
N HIS A 31 -6.46 -10.34 -8.90
CA HIS A 31 -7.23 -11.47 -9.40
C HIS A 31 -7.91 -12.20 -8.24
N THR A 32 -9.24 -12.21 -8.23
CA THR A 32 -10.05 -12.66 -7.08
C THR A 32 -10.27 -14.17 -7.03
N GLY A 33 -9.89 -14.91 -8.08
CA GLY A 33 -10.25 -16.32 -8.24
C GLY A 33 -11.62 -16.56 -8.89
N ARG A 34 -12.41 -15.50 -9.12
CA ARG A 34 -13.80 -15.61 -9.63
C ARG A 34 -13.93 -15.35 -11.13
N ALA A 35 -13.03 -14.55 -11.70
CA ALA A 35 -13.03 -14.23 -13.12
C ALA A 35 -12.60 -15.43 -13.97
N LYS A 36 -13.06 -15.46 -15.23
CA LYS A 36 -12.67 -16.44 -16.23
C LYS A 36 -11.87 -15.78 -17.35
N ASP A 37 -10.95 -16.51 -17.97
CA ASP A 37 -10.25 -16.10 -19.18
C ASP A 37 -11.14 -16.25 -20.43
N LYS A 38 -10.58 -15.93 -21.61
CA LYS A 38 -11.31 -16.03 -22.89
C LYS A 38 -11.67 -17.47 -23.26
N GLN A 39 -10.96 -18.44 -22.71
CA GLN A 39 -11.18 -19.87 -22.91
C GLN A 39 -12.17 -20.46 -21.89
N GLY A 40 -12.65 -19.64 -20.94
CA GLY A 40 -13.58 -20.04 -19.89
C GLY A 40 -12.94 -20.64 -18.64
N ASN A 41 -11.60 -20.70 -18.57
CA ASN A 41 -10.90 -21.21 -17.39
C ASN A 41 -10.92 -20.17 -16.27
N LYS A 42 -11.00 -20.62 -15.02
CA LYS A 42 -10.89 -19.73 -13.85
C LYS A 42 -9.49 -19.14 -13.77
N ILE A 43 -9.41 -17.83 -13.61
CA ILE A 43 -8.15 -17.14 -13.29
C ILE A 43 -7.88 -17.37 -11.81
N PRO A 44 -6.73 -17.98 -11.41
CA PRO A 44 -6.41 -18.22 -10.01
C PRO A 44 -6.40 -16.94 -9.17
N ARG A 45 -6.70 -17.07 -7.88
CA ARG A 45 -6.56 -15.96 -6.93
C ARG A 45 -5.10 -15.53 -6.88
N LYS A 46 -4.88 -14.23 -7.01
CA LYS A 46 -3.60 -13.56 -6.85
C LYS A 46 -3.87 -12.11 -6.49
N ILE A 47 -3.94 -11.83 -5.19
CA ILE A 47 -4.16 -10.49 -4.65
C ILE A 47 -2.97 -10.03 -3.83
N ILE A 48 -2.88 -8.71 -3.62
CA ILE A 48 -2.19 -8.19 -2.44
C ILE A 48 -3.05 -8.55 -1.24
N ASN A 49 -2.50 -9.29 -0.28
CA ASN A 49 -3.22 -9.79 0.89
C ASN A 49 -2.86 -9.06 2.18
N LYS A 50 -1.75 -8.31 2.20
CA LYS A 50 -1.34 -7.52 3.35
C LYS A 50 -0.68 -6.21 2.91
N PHE A 51 -0.99 -5.15 3.63
CA PHE A 51 -0.31 -3.88 3.58
C PHE A 51 0.15 -3.47 4.97
N SER A 52 1.35 -2.92 5.08
CA SER A 52 1.82 -2.22 6.28
C SER A 52 2.53 -0.92 5.92
N ALA A 53 2.41 0.05 6.81
CA ALA A 53 3.20 1.26 6.83
C ALA A 53 3.86 1.40 8.19
N SER A 54 5.16 1.66 8.21
CA SER A 54 5.92 2.00 9.41
C SER A 54 6.58 3.36 9.27
N PHE A 55 6.82 4.02 10.39
CA PHE A 55 7.52 5.29 10.49
C PHE A 55 8.68 5.15 11.48
N ASP A 56 9.91 5.36 11.02
CA ASP A 56 11.15 5.10 11.78
C ASP A 56 11.18 3.71 12.45
N GLY A 57 10.68 2.69 11.74
CA GLY A 57 10.64 1.31 12.23
C GLY A 57 9.47 0.97 13.15
N GLN A 58 8.62 1.93 13.52
CA GLN A 58 7.39 1.68 14.28
C GLN A 58 6.19 1.52 13.34
N ASP A 59 5.41 0.45 13.50
CA ASP A 59 4.20 0.26 12.71
C ASP A 59 3.16 1.33 13.02
N VAL A 60 2.70 2.05 11.98
CA VAL A 60 1.72 3.13 12.10
C VAL A 60 0.38 2.76 11.48
N PHE A 61 0.37 1.82 10.53
CA PHE A 61 -0.85 1.30 9.92
C PHE A 61 -0.61 -0.11 9.39
N SER A 62 -1.63 -0.97 9.52
CA SER A 62 -1.65 -2.28 8.85
C SER A 62 -3.06 -2.62 8.40
N ALA A 63 -3.17 -3.36 7.30
CA ALA A 63 -4.43 -3.89 6.81
C ALA A 63 -4.21 -5.25 6.14
N ASN A 64 -5.14 -6.17 6.41
CA ASN A 64 -5.28 -7.40 5.65
C ASN A 64 -6.32 -7.16 4.56
N PHE A 65 -5.98 -7.58 3.34
CA PHE A 65 -6.83 -7.42 2.17
C PHE A 65 -7.43 -8.75 1.77
N GLU A 66 -8.71 -8.68 1.39
CA GLU A 66 -9.46 -9.80 0.87
C GLU A 66 -9.86 -9.55 -0.59
N PRO A 67 -10.32 -10.58 -1.34
CA PRO A 67 -10.62 -10.47 -2.77
C PRO A 67 -11.67 -9.42 -3.17
N ALA A 68 -12.34 -8.77 -2.22
CA ALA A 68 -13.26 -7.67 -2.50
C ALA A 68 -12.55 -6.32 -2.69
N VAL A 69 -11.26 -6.21 -2.38
CA VAL A 69 -10.47 -5.00 -2.65
C VAL A 69 -10.22 -4.86 -4.15
N SER A 70 -10.59 -3.70 -4.70
CA SER A 70 -10.47 -3.39 -6.13
C SER A 70 -9.04 -3.50 -6.64
N ALA A 71 -8.92 -3.72 -7.96
CA ALA A 71 -7.66 -3.57 -8.68
C ALA A 71 -7.03 -2.19 -8.41
N ASN A 72 -5.70 -2.16 -8.39
CA ASN A 72 -4.89 -1.03 -7.93
C ASN A 72 -5.24 -0.57 -6.50
N PRO A 73 -5.03 -1.43 -5.48
CA PRO A 73 -5.40 -1.13 -4.10
C PRO A 73 -4.88 0.24 -3.67
N TYR A 74 -5.78 1.05 -3.12
CA TYR A 74 -5.52 2.39 -2.61
C TYR A 74 -5.91 2.44 -1.13
N ILE A 75 -5.03 2.99 -0.31
CA ILE A 75 -5.30 3.28 1.10
C ILE A 75 -4.96 4.73 1.37
N ALA A 76 -5.84 5.40 2.13
CA ALA A 76 -5.54 6.65 2.78
C ALA A 76 -5.75 6.49 4.29
N PHE A 77 -4.83 7.03 5.09
CA PHE A 77 -4.96 7.04 6.54
C PHE A 77 -4.37 8.32 7.13
N PRO A 78 -4.92 8.82 8.26
CA PRO A 78 -4.38 9.99 8.94
C PRO A 78 -3.09 9.64 9.68
N PHE A 79 -2.16 10.59 9.73
CA PHE A 79 -0.93 10.50 10.52
C PHE A 79 -0.64 11.84 11.18
N LYS A 80 -0.36 11.84 12.49
CA LYS A 80 0.03 13.05 13.22
C LYS A 80 1.55 13.22 13.18
N ALA A 81 2.03 14.27 12.53
CA ALA A 81 3.46 14.56 12.41
C ALA A 81 4.01 15.10 13.73
N THR A 82 4.80 14.30 14.45
CA THR A 82 5.44 14.73 15.71
C THR A 82 6.95 14.96 15.56
N LYS A 83 7.58 14.30 14.58
CA LYS A 83 9.01 14.37 14.30
C LYS A 83 9.30 14.11 12.83
N SER A 84 10.46 14.56 12.36
CA SER A 84 11.03 14.15 11.09
C SER A 84 11.34 12.65 11.10
N GLY A 85 11.21 11.99 9.97
CA GLY A 85 11.48 10.55 9.85
C GLY A 85 11.17 9.99 8.48
N GLU A 86 11.27 8.67 8.36
CA GLU A 86 11.02 7.94 7.13
C GLU A 86 9.82 7.01 7.25
N PHE A 87 8.91 7.11 6.28
CA PHE A 87 7.90 6.09 6.05
C PHE A 87 8.47 4.95 5.21
N LYS A 88 8.20 3.71 5.63
CA LYS A 88 8.35 2.50 4.82
C LYS A 88 7.00 1.85 4.62
N PHE A 89 6.65 1.57 3.37
CA PHE A 89 5.42 0.92 2.97
C PHE A 89 5.75 -0.45 2.39
N THR A 90 4.98 -1.47 2.77
CA THR A 90 5.15 -2.85 2.31
C THR A 90 3.81 -3.41 1.86
N TRP A 91 3.77 -4.02 0.67
CA TRP A 91 2.66 -4.82 0.18
C TRP A 91 3.13 -6.26 -0.04
N VAL A 92 2.34 -7.22 0.43
CA VAL A 92 2.59 -8.66 0.27
C VAL A 92 1.50 -9.25 -0.63
N GLU A 93 1.91 -10.04 -1.61
CA GLU A 93 1.03 -10.77 -2.52
C GLU A 93 0.83 -12.23 -2.05
N ASP A 94 -0.27 -12.87 -2.44
CA ASP A 94 -0.53 -14.31 -2.17
C ASP A 94 0.62 -15.25 -2.61
N GLY A 95 1.44 -14.85 -3.59
CA GLY A 95 2.62 -15.61 -4.03
C GLY A 95 3.89 -15.40 -3.18
N GLY A 96 3.80 -14.64 -2.07
CA GLY A 96 4.94 -14.28 -1.23
C GLY A 96 5.80 -13.14 -1.78
N ALA A 97 5.45 -12.59 -2.94
CA ALA A 97 6.15 -11.43 -3.50
C ALA A 97 5.91 -10.20 -2.61
N GLU A 98 6.98 -9.48 -2.31
CA GLU A 98 6.95 -8.24 -1.53
C GLU A 98 7.29 -7.04 -2.41
N PHE A 99 6.56 -5.95 -2.21
CA PHE A 99 6.80 -4.67 -2.86
C PHE A 99 6.94 -3.59 -1.80
N THR A 100 7.93 -2.72 -1.95
CA THR A 100 8.21 -1.68 -0.97
C THR A 100 8.32 -0.30 -1.60
N ALA A 101 8.06 0.73 -0.79
CA ALA A 101 8.33 2.12 -1.11
C ALA A 101 8.74 2.86 0.16
N THR A 102 9.65 3.83 0.04
CA THR A 102 10.06 4.69 1.16
C THR A 102 9.81 6.16 0.84
N LYS A 103 9.53 6.94 1.88
CA LYS A 103 9.40 8.39 1.74
C LYS A 103 9.77 9.12 3.04
N THR A 104 10.72 10.03 2.95
CA THR A 104 11.12 10.90 4.05
C THR A 104 10.17 12.08 4.19
N MET A 105 9.93 12.47 5.44
CA MET A 105 9.19 13.67 5.83
C MET A 105 10.00 14.46 6.85
N THR A 106 10.05 15.78 6.67
CA THR A 106 10.67 16.70 7.61
C THR A 106 9.59 17.43 8.40
N VAL A 107 9.75 17.51 9.72
CA VAL A 107 8.90 18.30 10.60
C VAL A 107 9.66 19.52 11.08
N SER A 108 9.05 20.69 10.93
CA SER A 108 9.59 22.00 11.29
C SER A 108 8.51 22.93 11.83
#